data_AF-A0A2N2JBZ9-F1
#
_entry.id   AF-A0A2N2JBZ9-F1
#
_cell.length_a   1.000
_cell.length_b   1.000
_cell.length_c   1.000
_cell.angle_alpha   90.00
_cell.angle_beta   90.00
_cell.angle_gamma   90.00
#
_symmetry.space_group_name_H-M   'P 1'
#
loop_
_entity.id
_entity.type
_entity.pdbx_description
1 polymer ?
#
loop_
_entity_poly.entity_id
_entity_poly.type
_entity_poly.pdbx_seq_one_letter_code
_entity_poly.pdbx_strand_id
1 'polypeptide(L)'
;MHKKRRDWGLAILAWEGQEKRRYQFQDGRARTFKQGFYSLLEEVDEPLDVTEGIVAELEGKLDLTRARREVIERAKSDGRHVVTFDDQWRIFEHLYPGGFQDPTYVSEQRHSEEEGKRRKSHVDPVIEEAQQAFSKERLGELVAGGEADQVYSDVVAVLGSTSLSSGARHVGTLSKLPPSRFQDLGEALNDLLWGEGSLITRFDAWIAALTIGKDKPSWELATTLPALVQPEEHVSVKASAFRTQARWLAPKLKLETTPDGSTYDRVRAMSMQAMDRLRERKAIPRDMLDLNSFIWTTLRPKARELLDQLRREG
;
A
#
# COMPACT_ATOMS: atom_id res chain seq x y z
N MET A 1 -31.53 1.26 13.32
CA MET A 1 -31.24 -0.20 13.19
C MET A 1 -32.36 -0.90 12.39
N HIS A 2 -32.12 -2.08 11.80
CA HIS A 2 -33.17 -2.86 11.13
C HIS A 2 -33.84 -3.88 12.09
N LYS A 3 -35.17 -3.82 12.24
CA LYS A 3 -35.95 -4.58 13.24
C LYS A 3 -35.78 -6.09 13.14
N LYS A 4 -35.68 -6.64 11.92
CA LYS A 4 -35.57 -8.09 11.67
C LYS A 4 -34.14 -8.59 11.43
N ARG A 5 -33.17 -7.67 11.31
CA ARG A 5 -31.78 -7.97 10.92
C ARG A 5 -30.84 -7.16 11.80
N ARG A 6 -30.87 -7.51 13.09
CA ARG A 6 -30.07 -6.83 14.12
C ARG A 6 -28.57 -7.05 13.91
N ASP A 7 -28.20 -8.12 13.23
CA ASP A 7 -26.85 -8.45 12.77
C ASP A 7 -26.22 -7.39 11.85
N TRP A 8 -27.02 -6.52 11.24
CA TRP A 8 -26.50 -5.41 10.41
C TRP A 8 -25.99 -4.22 11.25
N GLY A 9 -26.36 -4.16 12.52
CA GLY A 9 -26.02 -3.06 13.43
C GLY A 9 -26.74 -1.74 13.13
N LEU A 10 -26.16 -0.66 13.62
CA LEU A 10 -26.60 0.72 13.38
C LEU A 10 -26.35 1.13 11.93
N ALA A 11 -27.06 2.17 11.51
CA ALA A 11 -26.94 2.72 10.17
C ALA A 11 -27.21 4.21 10.16
N ILE A 12 -26.52 4.91 9.26
CA ILE A 12 -26.81 6.32 8.94
C ILE A 12 -27.53 6.43 7.60
N LEU A 13 -28.33 7.48 7.44
CA LEU A 13 -28.98 7.80 6.17
C LEU A 13 -27.92 8.30 5.17
N ALA A 14 -27.69 7.51 4.12
CA ALA A 14 -26.68 7.79 3.10
C ALA A 14 -27.20 8.71 1.99
N TRP A 15 -28.47 8.56 1.64
CA TRP A 15 -29.15 9.31 0.59
C TRP A 15 -30.66 9.11 0.72
N GLU A 16 -31.43 10.15 0.41
CA GLU A 16 -32.89 10.11 0.33
C GLU A 16 -33.35 10.68 -1.01
N GLY A 17 -34.22 9.94 -1.68
CA GLY A 17 -34.97 10.42 -2.83
C GLY A 17 -36.46 10.16 -2.63
N GLN A 18 -37.29 10.57 -3.60
CA GLN A 18 -38.75 10.63 -3.45
C GLN A 18 -39.40 9.32 -2.97
N GLU A 19 -38.93 8.16 -3.43
CA GLU A 19 -39.53 6.85 -3.07
C GLU A 19 -38.57 5.89 -2.36
N LYS A 20 -37.30 6.29 -2.19
CA LYS A 20 -36.22 5.37 -1.77
C LYS A 20 -35.27 6.08 -0.82
N ARG A 21 -34.88 5.36 0.24
CA ARG A 21 -33.81 5.77 1.16
C ARG A 21 -32.70 4.74 1.12
N ARG A 22 -31.46 5.20 1.08
CA ARG A 22 -30.27 4.37 1.18
C ARG A 22 -29.62 4.61 2.53
N TYR A 23 -29.20 3.54 3.20
CA TYR A 23 -28.54 3.58 4.49
C TYR A 23 -27.20 2.86 4.42
N GLN A 24 -26.19 3.36 5.12
CA GLN A 24 -24.91 2.71 5.33
C GLN A 24 -24.94 2.02 6.70
N PHE A 25 -24.83 0.69 6.74
CA PHE A 25 -24.86 -0.10 7.97
C PHE A 25 -23.44 -0.40 8.51
N GLN A 26 -23.35 -0.74 9.80
CA GLN A 26 -22.11 -1.11 10.49
C GLN A 26 -21.44 -2.35 9.91
N ASP A 27 -22.22 -3.30 9.40
CA ASP A 27 -21.73 -4.47 8.66
C ASP A 27 -21.02 -4.15 7.33
N GLY A 28 -20.83 -2.86 7.03
CA GLY A 28 -20.10 -2.37 5.87
C GLY A 28 -20.94 -2.26 4.61
N ARG A 29 -22.19 -2.76 4.59
CA ARG A 29 -23.02 -2.79 3.38
C ARG A 29 -24.02 -1.64 3.36
N ALA A 30 -24.07 -0.94 2.22
CA ALA A 30 -25.12 0.04 1.96
C ALA A 30 -26.36 -0.64 1.36
N ARG A 31 -27.55 -0.32 1.88
CA ARG A 31 -28.82 -0.93 1.45
C ARG A 31 -29.85 0.14 1.13
N THR A 32 -30.67 -0.13 0.11
CA THR A 32 -31.75 0.79 -0.33
C THR A 32 -33.10 0.18 0.01
N PHE A 33 -33.95 0.96 0.66
CA PHE A 33 -35.32 0.61 1.00
C PHE A 33 -36.29 1.48 0.19
N LYS A 34 -37.39 0.90 -0.28
CA LYS A 34 -38.53 1.67 -0.81
C LYS A 34 -39.40 2.16 0.35
N GLN A 35 -40.18 3.22 0.14
CA GLN A 35 -41.01 3.86 1.18
C GLN A 35 -41.86 2.87 2.00
N GLY A 36 -42.50 1.89 1.37
CA GLY A 36 -43.30 0.87 2.06
C GLY A 36 -42.53 -0.04 3.03
N PHE A 37 -41.20 -0.01 3.02
CA PHE A 37 -40.34 -0.82 3.89
C PHE A 37 -39.63 -0.01 4.98
N TYR A 38 -39.90 1.30 5.12
CA TYR A 38 -39.25 2.12 6.15
C TYR A 38 -39.65 1.69 7.56
N SER A 39 -40.83 1.09 7.74
CA SER A 39 -41.29 0.56 9.02
C SER A 39 -40.42 -0.58 9.58
N LEU A 40 -39.56 -1.18 8.75
CA LEU A 40 -38.55 -2.17 9.16
C LEU A 40 -37.31 -1.54 9.79
N LEU A 41 -37.19 -0.22 9.73
CA LEU A 41 -36.13 0.53 10.39
C LEU A 41 -36.68 1.14 11.68
N GLU A 42 -35.80 1.22 12.65
CA GLU A 42 -36.07 1.78 13.97
C GLU A 42 -34.98 2.81 14.26
N GLU A 43 -35.41 4.01 14.64
CA GLU A 43 -34.50 5.04 15.14
C GLU A 43 -33.95 4.57 16.48
N VAL A 44 -32.65 4.75 16.66
CA VAL A 44 -31.95 4.36 17.87
C VAL A 44 -31.58 5.65 18.57
N ASP A 45 -32.26 5.93 19.68
CA ASP A 45 -32.02 7.08 20.54
C ASP A 45 -31.11 6.64 21.69
N GLU A 46 -29.84 6.42 21.36
CA GLU A 46 -28.80 6.05 22.31
C GLU A 46 -27.94 7.29 22.62
N PRO A 47 -27.38 7.41 23.83
CA PRO A 47 -26.53 8.52 24.22
C PRO A 47 -25.41 8.80 23.19
N LEU A 48 -25.11 10.09 23.00
CA LEU A 48 -24.13 10.58 22.02
C LEU A 48 -22.74 9.97 22.23
N ASP A 49 -22.31 9.78 23.47
CA ASP A 49 -21.03 9.15 23.83
C ASP A 49 -20.92 7.67 23.41
N VAL A 50 -22.05 6.98 23.22
CA VAL A 50 -22.11 5.58 22.74
C VAL A 50 -22.14 5.52 21.21
N THR A 51 -22.74 6.52 20.56
CA THR A 51 -23.03 6.49 19.11
C THR A 51 -22.09 7.34 18.27
N GLU A 52 -21.39 8.33 18.84
CA GLU A 52 -20.55 9.29 18.13
C GLU A 52 -19.43 8.61 17.33
N GLY A 53 -18.71 7.67 17.92
CA GLY A 53 -17.65 6.92 17.23
C GLY A 53 -18.19 6.08 16.07
N ILE A 54 -19.38 5.48 16.25
CA ILE A 54 -20.05 4.67 15.22
C ILE A 54 -20.54 5.56 14.07
N VAL A 55 -21.15 6.70 14.39
CA VAL A 55 -21.62 7.67 13.39
C VAL A 55 -20.44 8.19 12.58
N ALA A 56 -19.36 8.63 13.24
CA ALA A 56 -18.16 9.10 12.56
C ALA A 56 -17.55 8.03 11.62
N GLU A 57 -17.51 6.76 12.05
CA GLU A 57 -17.05 5.65 11.22
C GLU A 57 -17.94 5.45 9.97
N LEU A 58 -19.26 5.45 10.17
CA LEU A 58 -20.23 5.27 9.09
C LEU A 58 -20.22 6.45 8.10
N GLU A 59 -20.07 7.68 8.59
CA GLU A 59 -19.91 8.87 7.78
C GLU A 59 -18.62 8.78 6.95
N GLY A 60 -17.51 8.35 7.56
CA GLY A 60 -16.26 8.08 6.86
C GLY A 60 -16.42 7.05 5.73
N LYS A 61 -17.13 5.94 5.98
CA LYS A 61 -17.45 4.92 4.96
C LYS A 61 -18.32 5.47 3.83
N LEU A 62 -19.30 6.30 4.17
CA LEU A 62 -20.18 6.94 3.20
C LEU A 62 -19.42 7.91 2.30
N ASP A 63 -18.60 8.76 2.89
CA ASP A 63 -17.70 9.70 2.20
C ASP A 63 -16.77 8.98 1.22
N LEU A 64 -16.14 7.89 1.66
CA LEU A 64 -15.29 7.06 0.80
C LEU A 64 -16.08 6.46 -0.37
N THR A 65 -17.32 6.02 -0.12
CA THR A 65 -18.19 5.46 -1.15
C THR A 65 -18.60 6.52 -2.18
N ARG A 66 -18.93 7.74 -1.73
CA ARG A 66 -19.23 8.89 -2.60
C ARG A 66 -18.02 9.26 -3.45
N ALA A 67 -16.85 9.42 -2.83
CA ALA A 67 -15.61 9.75 -3.53
C ALA A 67 -15.23 8.68 -4.59
N ARG A 68 -15.36 7.39 -4.26
CA ARG A 68 -15.16 6.30 -5.24
C ARG A 68 -16.10 6.38 -6.43
N ARG A 69 -17.39 6.68 -6.18
CA ARG A 69 -18.38 6.85 -7.24
C ARG A 69 -18.03 8.02 -8.14
N GLU A 70 -17.66 9.16 -7.57
CA GLU A 70 -17.23 10.33 -8.33
C GLU A 70 -16.02 10.04 -9.23
N VAL A 71 -15.04 9.28 -8.72
CA VAL A 71 -13.88 8.84 -9.50
C VAL A 71 -14.30 7.96 -10.69
N ILE A 72 -15.21 7.01 -10.49
CA ILE A 72 -15.75 6.17 -11.58
C ILE A 72 -16.50 7.02 -12.60
N GLU A 73 -17.44 7.87 -12.16
CA GLU A 73 -18.28 8.64 -13.08
C GLU A 73 -17.45 9.64 -13.89
N ARG A 74 -16.44 10.28 -13.28
CA ARG A 74 -15.50 11.13 -14.00
C ARG A 74 -14.66 10.35 -15.02
N ALA A 75 -14.19 9.16 -14.66
CA ALA A 75 -13.44 8.35 -15.62
C ALA A 75 -14.33 7.96 -16.82
N LYS A 76 -15.58 7.56 -16.56
CA LYS A 76 -16.57 7.26 -17.61
C LYS A 76 -16.83 8.47 -18.51
N SER A 77 -17.01 9.68 -17.96
CA SER A 77 -17.20 10.89 -18.77
C SER A 77 -15.99 11.19 -19.66
N ASP A 78 -14.79 10.84 -19.20
CA ASP A 78 -13.55 11.00 -19.95
C ASP A 78 -13.26 9.83 -20.92
N GLY A 79 -14.18 8.86 -21.07
CA GLY A 79 -13.97 7.66 -21.88
C GLY A 79 -12.89 6.72 -21.35
N ARG A 80 -12.56 6.81 -20.05
CA ARG A 80 -11.52 6.00 -19.38
C ARG A 80 -12.17 5.00 -18.41
N HIS A 81 -11.54 3.84 -18.26
CA HIS A 81 -11.90 2.89 -17.21
C HIS A 81 -10.98 3.01 -16.00
N VAL A 82 -11.58 3.08 -14.81
CA VAL A 82 -10.87 2.87 -13.54
C VAL A 82 -10.70 1.38 -13.37
N VAL A 83 -9.46 0.93 -13.14
CA VAL A 83 -9.19 -0.45 -12.74
C VAL A 83 -9.56 -0.58 -11.27
N THR A 84 -10.65 -1.29 -10.97
CA THR A 84 -11.09 -1.54 -9.60
C THR A 84 -10.24 -2.62 -8.94
N PHE A 85 -10.42 -2.83 -7.64
CA PHE A 85 -9.77 -3.95 -6.95
C PHE A 85 -10.20 -5.32 -7.52
N ASP A 86 -11.47 -5.45 -7.92
CA ASP A 86 -11.99 -6.69 -8.51
C ASP A 86 -11.39 -6.95 -9.88
N ASP A 87 -11.19 -5.90 -10.68
CA ASP A 87 -10.47 -5.99 -11.94
C ASP A 87 -9.01 -6.43 -11.72
N GLN A 88 -8.32 -5.85 -10.73
CA GLN A 88 -6.96 -6.26 -10.38
C GLN A 88 -6.89 -7.73 -9.98
N TRP A 89 -7.83 -8.20 -9.14
CA TRP A 89 -7.89 -9.60 -8.77
C TRP A 89 -8.11 -10.51 -9.99
N ARG A 90 -9.05 -10.18 -10.88
CA ARG A 90 -9.29 -10.94 -12.11
C ARG A 90 -8.06 -11.04 -13.00
N ILE A 91 -7.33 -9.94 -13.16
CA ILE A 91 -6.06 -9.94 -13.90
C ILE A 91 -5.06 -10.87 -13.20
N PHE A 92 -4.90 -10.73 -11.89
CA PHE A 92 -3.91 -11.49 -11.13
C PHE A 92 -4.20 -12.99 -11.12
N GLU A 93 -5.45 -13.38 -10.90
CA GLU A 93 -5.93 -14.78 -10.93
C GLU A 93 -5.78 -15.39 -12.34
N HIS A 94 -5.98 -14.60 -13.40
CA HIS A 94 -5.73 -15.06 -14.76
C HIS A 94 -4.24 -15.33 -15.02
N LEU A 95 -3.35 -14.47 -14.52
CA LEU A 95 -1.90 -14.64 -14.67
C LEU A 95 -1.33 -15.75 -13.77
N TYR A 96 -1.91 -15.90 -12.58
CA TYR A 96 -1.47 -16.81 -11.53
C TYR A 96 -2.70 -17.50 -10.91
N PRO A 97 -3.20 -18.60 -11.50
CA PRO A 97 -4.38 -19.30 -11.01
C PRO A 97 -4.26 -19.80 -9.56
N GLY A 98 -3.05 -20.11 -9.10
CA GLY A 98 -2.76 -20.44 -7.69
C GLY A 98 -2.59 -19.23 -6.77
N GLY A 99 -2.82 -18.00 -7.26
CA GLY A 99 -2.61 -16.77 -6.51
C GLY A 99 -1.15 -16.55 -6.13
N PHE A 100 -0.91 -16.11 -4.89
CA PHE A 100 0.45 -15.86 -4.36
C PHE A 100 1.24 -17.16 -4.10
N GLN A 101 0.56 -18.32 -4.15
CA GLN A 101 1.16 -19.63 -4.01
C GLN A 101 1.39 -20.30 -5.38
N ASP A 102 1.01 -19.65 -6.48
CA ASP A 102 1.24 -20.18 -7.82
C ASP A 102 2.75 -20.39 -8.06
N PRO A 103 3.21 -21.58 -8.51
CA PRO A 103 4.62 -21.83 -8.76
C PRO A 103 5.26 -20.84 -9.74
N THR A 104 4.48 -20.33 -10.69
CA THR A 104 4.93 -19.29 -11.64
C THR A 104 5.15 -17.97 -10.92
N TYR A 105 4.22 -17.57 -10.05
CA TYR A 105 4.38 -16.36 -9.24
C TYR A 105 5.61 -16.44 -8.33
N VAL A 106 5.76 -17.56 -7.62
CA VAL A 106 6.88 -17.80 -6.71
C VAL A 106 8.21 -17.77 -7.47
N SER A 107 8.31 -18.46 -8.60
CA SER A 107 9.54 -18.50 -9.41
C SER A 107 9.88 -17.18 -10.08
N GLU A 108 8.90 -16.30 -10.35
CA GLU A 108 9.14 -15.00 -10.97
C GLU A 108 9.48 -13.90 -9.96
N GLN A 109 8.83 -13.90 -8.79
CA GLN A 109 8.85 -12.79 -7.84
C GLN A 109 9.55 -13.11 -6.52
N ARG A 110 9.55 -14.36 -6.07
CA ARG A 110 10.02 -14.72 -4.73
C ARG A 110 11.43 -15.27 -4.75
N HIS A 111 11.63 -16.44 -5.35
CA HIS A 111 12.93 -17.08 -5.43
C HIS A 111 13.03 -18.00 -6.63
N SER A 112 14.26 -18.40 -6.97
CA SER A 112 14.49 -19.52 -7.89
C SER A 112 14.48 -20.82 -7.10
N GLU A 113 13.97 -21.90 -7.68
CA GLU A 113 14.21 -23.26 -7.15
C GLU A 113 15.58 -23.79 -7.56
N GLU A 114 16.13 -23.27 -8.66
CA GLU A 114 17.45 -23.66 -9.15
C GLU A 114 18.56 -22.76 -8.58
N GLU A 115 19.59 -23.40 -8.01
CA GLU A 115 20.80 -22.72 -7.54
C GLU A 115 21.48 -21.93 -8.67
N GLY A 116 21.98 -20.73 -8.37
CA GLY A 116 22.68 -19.87 -9.32
C GLY A 116 21.80 -19.09 -10.30
N LYS A 117 20.48 -19.35 -10.38
CA LYS A 117 19.54 -18.63 -11.27
C LYS A 117 18.82 -17.44 -10.62
N ARG A 118 19.47 -16.76 -9.67
CA ARG A 118 18.89 -15.57 -9.01
C ARG A 118 18.64 -14.45 -10.02
N ARG A 119 17.43 -13.89 -10.01
CA ARG A 119 17.06 -12.67 -10.74
C ARG A 119 16.87 -11.52 -9.77
N LYS A 120 17.05 -10.28 -10.24
CA LYS A 120 16.77 -9.06 -9.44
C LYS A 120 15.29 -8.90 -9.07
N SER A 121 14.39 -9.65 -9.69
CA SER A 121 12.98 -9.71 -9.30
C SER A 121 12.73 -10.59 -8.09
N HIS A 122 13.63 -11.52 -7.76
CA HIS A 122 13.48 -12.40 -6.60
C HIS A 122 13.73 -11.62 -5.32
N VAL A 123 12.66 -11.39 -4.56
CA VAL A 123 12.75 -10.58 -3.34
C VAL A 123 13.30 -11.35 -2.15
N ASP A 124 13.05 -12.67 -2.03
CA ASP A 124 13.42 -13.42 -0.83
C ASP A 124 14.93 -13.39 -0.54
N PRO A 125 15.84 -13.62 -1.52
CA PRO A 125 17.28 -13.50 -1.28
C PRO A 125 17.72 -12.09 -0.89
N VAL A 126 17.03 -11.06 -1.40
CA VAL A 126 17.36 -9.66 -1.07
C VAL A 126 16.85 -9.31 0.33
N ILE A 127 15.70 -9.84 0.74
CA ILE A 127 15.17 -9.70 2.11
C ILE A 127 16.19 -10.28 3.10
N GLU A 128 16.68 -11.49 2.85
CA GLU A 128 17.69 -12.14 3.70
C GLU A 128 18.96 -11.29 3.81
N GLU A 129 19.48 -10.80 2.69
CA GLU A 129 20.65 -9.89 2.67
C GLU A 129 20.40 -8.59 3.43
N ALA A 130 19.24 -7.96 3.24
CA ALA A 130 18.88 -6.72 3.90
C ALA A 130 18.70 -6.91 5.41
N GLN A 131 18.05 -8.00 5.83
CA GLN A 131 17.86 -8.32 7.24
C GLN A 131 19.18 -8.65 7.94
N GLN A 132 20.12 -9.30 7.25
CA GLN A 132 21.46 -9.54 7.78
C GLN A 132 22.27 -8.24 7.87
N ALA A 133 22.25 -7.41 6.83
CA ALA A 133 23.00 -6.15 6.80
C ALA A 133 22.45 -5.11 7.79
N PHE A 134 21.13 -5.05 7.94
CA PHE A 134 20.45 -4.01 8.73
C PHE A 134 19.71 -4.55 9.94
N SER A 135 20.15 -5.69 10.49
CA SER A 135 19.67 -6.17 11.79
C SER A 135 19.88 -5.10 12.86
N LYS A 136 19.04 -5.12 13.90
CA LYS A 136 19.11 -4.12 14.98
C LYS A 136 20.48 -4.09 15.63
N GLU A 137 21.06 -5.26 15.87
CA GLU A 137 22.36 -5.43 16.51
C GLU A 137 23.48 -4.89 15.61
N ARG A 138 23.55 -5.37 14.36
CA ARG A 138 24.64 -5.00 13.44
C ARG A 138 24.59 -3.52 13.08
N LEU A 139 23.41 -3.00 12.74
CA LEU A 139 23.26 -1.60 12.36
C LEU A 139 23.54 -0.68 13.54
N GLY A 140 23.06 -1.04 14.74
CA GLY A 140 23.35 -0.30 15.97
C GLY A 140 24.84 -0.26 16.31
N GLU A 141 25.56 -1.38 16.18
CA GLU A 141 27.01 -1.46 16.39
C GLU A 141 27.79 -0.59 15.40
N LEU A 142 27.45 -0.65 14.10
CA LEU A 142 28.13 0.16 13.08
C LEU A 142 27.91 1.66 13.30
N VAL A 143 26.68 2.07 13.63
CA VAL A 143 26.34 3.48 13.90
C VAL A 143 27.05 3.98 15.16
N ALA A 144 27.05 3.20 16.24
CA ALA A 144 27.71 3.56 17.50
C ALA A 144 29.25 3.57 17.37
N GLY A 145 29.81 2.70 16.52
CA GLY A 145 31.24 2.63 16.22
C GLY A 145 31.73 3.71 15.24
N GLY A 146 30.83 4.47 14.61
CA GLY A 146 31.18 5.45 13.58
C GLY A 146 31.62 4.81 12.25
N GLU A 147 31.25 3.55 12.00
CA GLU A 147 31.58 2.77 10.79
C GLU A 147 30.62 3.12 9.64
N ALA A 148 30.43 4.43 9.42
CA ALA A 148 29.44 4.97 8.50
C ALA A 148 29.66 4.57 7.03
N ASP A 149 30.92 4.44 6.62
CA ASP A 149 31.28 3.97 5.28
C ASP A 149 30.76 2.55 5.00
N GLN A 150 30.78 1.67 6.02
CA GLN A 150 30.25 0.31 5.88
C GLN A 150 28.73 0.33 5.72
N VAL A 151 28.02 1.14 6.53
CA VAL A 151 26.56 1.29 6.41
C VAL A 151 26.18 1.81 5.03
N TYR A 152 26.88 2.84 4.54
CA TYR A 152 26.66 3.37 3.20
C TYR A 152 26.90 2.31 2.10
N SER A 153 27.98 1.54 2.21
CA SER A 153 28.32 0.47 1.27
C SER A 153 27.23 -0.61 1.23
N ASP A 154 26.73 -1.03 2.39
CA ASP A 154 25.65 -2.00 2.51
C ASP A 154 24.34 -1.49 1.87
N VAL A 155 24.00 -0.21 2.10
CA VAL A 155 22.82 0.43 1.49
C VAL A 155 22.91 0.37 -0.04
N VAL A 156 24.06 0.75 -0.60
CA VAL A 156 24.31 0.72 -2.05
C VAL A 156 24.24 -0.71 -2.59
N ALA A 157 24.84 -1.68 -1.89
CA ALA A 157 24.85 -3.08 -2.28
C ALA A 157 23.43 -3.65 -2.37
N VAL A 158 22.62 -3.48 -1.32
CA VAL A 158 21.24 -4.01 -1.27
C VAL A 158 20.34 -3.33 -2.30
N LEU A 159 20.39 -2.01 -2.44
CA LEU A 159 19.61 -1.30 -3.46
C LEU A 159 20.03 -1.67 -4.89
N GLY A 160 21.30 -2.04 -5.08
CA GLY A 160 21.85 -2.51 -6.35
C GLY A 160 21.44 -3.94 -6.73
N SER A 161 21.10 -4.78 -5.75
CA SER A 161 20.78 -6.21 -5.94
C SER A 161 19.31 -6.48 -6.29
N THR A 162 18.43 -5.49 -6.16
CA THR A 162 16.98 -5.63 -6.38
C THR A 162 16.42 -4.81 -7.56
N SER A 163 15.26 -5.24 -8.06
CA SER A 163 14.44 -4.52 -9.05
C SER A 163 13.23 -3.79 -8.44
N LEU A 164 13.05 -3.86 -7.11
CA LEU A 164 12.03 -3.08 -6.39
C LEU A 164 12.28 -1.58 -6.53
N SER A 165 13.55 -1.20 -6.52
CA SER A 165 14.05 0.11 -6.89
C SER A 165 14.59 0.13 -8.31
N SER A 166 14.53 1.30 -8.96
CA SER A 166 15.34 1.64 -10.14
C SER A 166 16.85 1.62 -9.80
N GLY A 167 17.43 0.43 -9.53
CA GLY A 167 18.71 0.23 -8.83
C GLY A 167 19.86 1.07 -9.39
N ALA A 168 20.10 1.03 -10.71
CA ALA A 168 21.17 1.81 -11.34
C ALA A 168 21.00 3.33 -11.13
N ARG A 169 19.76 3.84 -11.21
CA ARG A 169 19.46 5.26 -10.97
C ARG A 169 19.71 5.62 -9.52
N HIS A 170 19.22 4.81 -8.57
CA HIS A 170 19.32 5.13 -7.15
C HIS A 170 20.73 4.96 -6.60
N VAL A 171 21.46 3.93 -7.04
CA VAL A 171 22.89 3.79 -6.76
C VAL A 171 23.66 5.00 -7.30
N GLY A 172 23.37 5.45 -8.53
CA GLY A 172 23.97 6.67 -9.10
C GLY A 172 23.53 7.98 -8.41
N THR A 173 22.38 8.01 -7.74
CA THR A 173 22.00 9.13 -6.87
C THR A 173 22.81 9.10 -5.58
N LEU A 174 22.87 7.94 -4.90
CA LEU A 174 23.59 7.78 -3.64
C LEU A 174 25.09 7.97 -3.79
N SER A 175 25.67 7.63 -4.94
CA SER A 175 27.09 7.86 -5.24
C SER A 175 27.51 9.33 -5.23
N LYS A 176 26.54 10.26 -5.18
CA LYS A 176 26.79 11.71 -5.05
C LYS A 176 26.76 12.19 -3.60
N LEU A 177 26.40 11.32 -2.65
CA LEU A 177 26.39 11.66 -1.23
C LEU A 177 27.85 11.78 -0.75
N PRO A 178 28.25 12.92 -0.17
CA PRO A 178 29.63 13.07 0.33
C PRO A 178 29.85 12.21 1.59
N PRO A 179 31.07 11.69 1.82
CA PRO A 179 31.38 10.85 2.98
C PRO A 179 31.05 11.50 4.33
N SER A 180 31.12 12.83 4.42
CA SER A 180 30.73 13.59 5.61
C SER A 180 29.26 13.44 6.02
N ARG A 181 28.42 12.85 5.16
CA ARG A 181 27.00 12.59 5.43
C ARG A 181 26.67 11.12 5.61
N PHE A 182 27.65 10.22 5.58
CA PHE A 182 27.39 8.80 5.79
C PHE A 182 26.90 8.50 7.20
N GLN A 183 27.39 9.25 8.21
CA GLN A 183 26.91 9.11 9.59
C GLN A 183 25.41 9.48 9.69
N ASP A 184 25.01 10.64 9.17
CA ASP A 184 23.59 11.05 9.11
C ASP A 184 22.71 10.00 8.44
N LEU A 185 23.21 9.38 7.36
CA LEU A 185 22.52 8.32 6.64
C LEU A 185 22.32 7.08 7.52
N GLY A 186 23.38 6.64 8.20
CA GLY A 186 23.34 5.46 9.08
C GLY A 186 22.43 5.68 10.29
N GLU A 187 22.54 6.83 10.95
CA GLU A 187 21.68 7.19 12.09
C GLU A 187 20.21 7.26 11.69
N ALA A 188 19.89 7.97 10.60
CA ALA A 188 18.51 8.08 10.13
C ALA A 188 17.92 6.73 9.68
N LEU A 189 18.73 5.85 9.09
CA LEU A 189 18.30 4.49 8.75
C LEU A 189 18.04 3.65 10.00
N ASN A 190 18.95 3.70 10.98
CA ASN A 190 18.81 2.99 12.24
C ASN A 190 17.56 3.45 13.00
N ASP A 191 17.33 4.76 13.06
CA ASP A 191 16.12 5.32 13.66
C ASP A 191 14.88 4.86 12.90
N LEU A 192 14.86 4.93 11.57
CA LEU A 192 13.71 4.46 10.77
C LEU A 192 13.36 2.99 11.01
N LEU A 193 14.35 2.11 11.15
CA LEU A 193 14.11 0.68 11.30
C LEU A 193 13.84 0.29 12.76
N TRP A 194 14.60 0.85 13.70
CA TRP A 194 14.68 0.33 15.07
C TRP A 194 14.48 1.40 16.16
N GLY A 195 14.40 2.66 15.78
CA GLY A 195 14.22 3.79 16.68
C GLY A 195 12.81 3.90 17.25
N GLU A 196 12.71 4.63 18.35
CA GLU A 196 11.44 4.91 19.03
C GLU A 196 10.75 6.16 18.47
N GLY A 197 9.45 6.29 18.75
CA GLY A 197 8.66 7.46 18.36
C GLY A 197 7.92 7.30 17.03
N SER A 198 7.35 8.41 16.56
CA SER A 198 6.44 8.36 15.42
C SER A 198 7.17 7.96 14.13
N LEU A 199 6.57 7.05 13.36
CA LEU A 199 7.11 6.69 12.04
C LEU A 199 7.24 7.92 11.13
N ILE A 200 6.31 8.88 11.24
CA ILE A 200 6.32 10.11 10.46
C ILE A 200 7.65 10.86 10.66
N THR A 201 8.04 11.11 11.91
CA THR A 201 9.28 11.81 12.25
C THR A 201 10.51 11.05 11.78
N ARG A 202 10.57 9.74 12.03
CA ARG A 202 11.71 8.90 11.65
C ARG A 202 11.86 8.82 10.13
N PHE A 203 10.75 8.75 9.40
CA PHE A 203 10.74 8.74 7.94
C PHE A 203 11.13 10.12 7.37
N ASP A 204 10.68 11.24 7.94
CA ASP A 204 11.10 12.58 7.50
C ASP A 204 12.61 12.79 7.69
N ALA A 205 13.19 12.31 8.80
CA ALA A 205 14.64 12.31 9.01
C ALA A 205 15.37 11.48 7.94
N TRP A 206 14.84 10.30 7.59
CA TRP A 206 15.35 9.48 6.50
C TRP A 206 15.29 10.19 5.13
N ILE A 207 14.20 10.90 4.81
CA ILE A 207 14.11 11.71 3.60
C ILE A 207 15.16 12.84 3.60
N ALA A 208 15.42 13.46 4.74
CA ALA A 208 16.44 14.49 4.87
C ALA A 208 17.86 13.94 4.65
N ALA A 209 18.15 12.75 5.19
CA ALA A 209 19.42 12.05 4.98
C ALA A 209 19.65 11.67 3.51
N LEU A 210 18.61 11.22 2.81
CA LEU A 210 18.64 10.88 1.39
C LEU A 210 18.65 12.10 0.44
N THR A 211 18.31 13.29 0.91
CA THR A 211 18.26 14.50 0.07
C THR A 211 19.67 14.98 -0.25
N ILE A 212 20.01 15.15 -1.53
CA ILE A 212 21.34 15.62 -1.97
C ILE A 212 21.19 16.98 -2.66
N GLY A 213 21.57 18.06 -1.96
CA GLY A 213 21.38 19.42 -2.47
C GLY A 213 19.89 19.71 -2.72
N LYS A 214 19.53 19.98 -3.98
CA LYS A 214 18.13 20.19 -4.40
C LYS A 214 17.42 18.90 -4.84
N ASP A 215 18.16 17.80 -4.98
CA ASP A 215 17.62 16.52 -5.45
C ASP A 215 16.95 15.79 -4.28
N LYS A 216 15.62 15.66 -4.38
CA LYS A 216 14.81 14.90 -3.42
C LYS A 216 14.75 13.42 -3.82
N PRO A 217 14.73 12.48 -2.86
CA PRO A 217 14.63 11.06 -3.17
C PRO A 217 13.30 10.73 -3.83
N SER A 218 13.30 9.67 -4.63
CA SER A 218 12.06 9.08 -5.15
C SER A 218 11.36 8.25 -4.06
N TRP A 219 10.06 8.00 -4.24
CA TRP A 219 9.32 7.06 -3.39
C TRP A 219 9.98 5.67 -3.34
N GLU A 220 10.41 5.14 -4.48
CA GLU A 220 11.09 3.85 -4.56
C GLU A 220 12.42 3.85 -3.77
N LEU A 221 13.22 4.92 -3.85
CA LEU A 221 14.46 5.02 -3.09
C LEU A 221 14.19 5.06 -1.58
N ALA A 222 13.23 5.89 -1.16
CA ALA A 222 12.92 6.07 0.25
C ALA A 222 12.31 4.84 0.92
N THR A 223 11.59 3.99 0.17
CA THR A 223 10.74 2.94 0.76
C THR A 223 11.19 1.52 0.49
N THR A 224 12.12 1.28 -0.45
CA THR A 224 12.57 -0.09 -0.76
C THR A 224 13.36 -0.72 0.36
N LEU A 225 14.30 0.01 0.98
CA LEU A 225 15.12 -0.54 2.05
C LEU A 225 14.30 -0.95 3.29
N PRO A 226 13.44 -0.09 3.88
CA PRO A 226 12.62 -0.52 5.01
C PRO A 226 11.66 -1.66 4.66
N ALA A 227 11.14 -1.71 3.43
CA ALA A 227 10.30 -2.81 2.96
C ALA A 227 11.04 -4.14 2.77
N LEU A 228 12.37 -4.12 2.61
CA LEU A 228 13.19 -5.33 2.57
C LEU A 228 13.56 -5.84 3.96
N VAL A 229 13.78 -4.93 4.91
CA VAL A 229 14.15 -5.30 6.29
C VAL A 229 12.93 -5.76 7.10
N GLN A 230 11.79 -5.06 6.94
CA GLN A 230 10.54 -5.31 7.68
C GLN A 230 9.35 -5.39 6.70
N PRO A 231 9.30 -6.43 5.83
CA PRO A 231 8.31 -6.56 4.76
C PRO A 231 6.86 -6.70 5.26
N GLU A 232 6.65 -7.07 6.51
CA GLU A 232 5.33 -7.12 7.15
C GLU A 232 4.78 -5.73 7.46
N GLU A 233 5.67 -4.76 7.71
CA GLU A 233 5.32 -3.41 8.16
C GLU A 233 5.44 -2.36 7.06
N HIS A 234 6.42 -2.52 6.18
CA HIS A 234 6.81 -1.50 5.21
C HIS A 234 6.51 -1.93 3.78
N VAL A 235 5.95 -1.01 3.01
CA VAL A 235 5.68 -1.21 1.59
C VAL A 235 6.66 -0.41 0.75
N SER A 236 7.23 -1.03 -0.29
CA SER A 236 7.97 -0.32 -1.34
C SER A 236 6.97 0.36 -2.28
N VAL A 237 7.19 1.63 -2.61
CA VAL A 237 6.19 2.46 -3.30
C VAL A 237 6.64 2.79 -4.73
N LYS A 238 6.05 2.09 -5.71
CA LYS A 238 6.10 2.49 -7.13
C LYS A 238 5.05 3.56 -7.40
N ALA A 239 5.45 4.82 -7.33
CA ALA A 239 4.54 5.96 -7.25
C ALA A 239 3.43 6.00 -8.32
N SER A 240 3.71 5.60 -9.57
CA SER A 240 2.70 5.56 -10.65
C SER A 240 1.58 4.55 -10.39
N ALA A 241 1.93 3.34 -9.96
CA ALA A 241 0.97 2.29 -9.65
C ALA A 241 0.22 2.60 -8.34
N PHE A 242 0.92 3.10 -7.32
CA PHE A 242 0.30 3.48 -6.04
C PHE A 242 -0.64 4.68 -6.17
N ARG A 243 -0.35 5.67 -7.03
CA ARG A 243 -1.33 6.72 -7.38
C ARG A 243 -2.59 6.14 -8.01
N THR A 244 -2.44 5.15 -8.87
CA THR A 244 -3.58 4.49 -9.52
C THR A 244 -4.39 3.69 -8.50
N GLN A 245 -3.72 2.95 -7.60
CA GLN A 245 -4.35 2.23 -6.50
C GLN A 245 -5.13 3.17 -5.57
N ALA A 246 -4.51 4.29 -5.16
CA ALA A 246 -5.09 5.26 -4.25
C ALA A 246 -6.38 5.88 -4.78
N ARG A 247 -6.48 6.15 -6.10
CA ARG A 247 -7.70 6.71 -6.72
C ARG A 247 -8.97 5.91 -6.38
N TRP A 248 -8.85 4.60 -6.26
CA TRP A 248 -9.95 3.74 -5.89
C TRP A 248 -9.98 3.47 -4.38
N LEU A 249 -8.85 3.04 -3.81
CA LEU A 249 -8.86 2.52 -2.45
C LEU A 249 -8.89 3.63 -1.39
N ALA A 250 -8.18 4.73 -1.63
CA ALA A 250 -8.06 5.87 -0.73
C ALA A 250 -8.12 7.20 -1.53
N PRO A 251 -9.29 7.60 -2.07
CA PRO A 251 -9.40 8.73 -3.01
C PRO A 251 -8.99 10.09 -2.43
N LYS A 252 -8.96 10.23 -1.09
CA LYS A 252 -8.47 11.42 -0.39
C LYS A 252 -6.93 11.41 -0.21
N LEU A 253 -6.23 10.32 -0.55
CA LEU A 253 -4.77 10.21 -0.49
C LEU A 253 -4.17 10.79 -1.79
N LYS A 254 -3.40 11.88 -1.63
CA LYS A 254 -2.62 12.46 -2.71
C LYS A 254 -1.18 12.01 -2.53
N LEU A 255 -0.68 11.18 -3.44
CA LEU A 255 0.72 10.78 -3.44
C LEU A 255 1.55 11.83 -4.18
N GLU A 256 2.17 12.72 -3.40
CA GLU A 256 3.02 13.79 -3.90
C GLU A 256 4.23 13.25 -4.68
N THR A 257 4.93 14.13 -5.39
CA THR A 257 6.15 13.73 -6.13
C THR A 257 7.29 13.38 -5.18
N THR A 258 7.43 14.16 -4.11
CA THR A 258 8.43 13.98 -3.06
C THR A 258 7.81 13.18 -1.91
N PRO A 259 8.50 12.17 -1.38
CA PRO A 259 8.05 11.44 -0.20
C PRO A 259 8.15 12.28 1.07
N ASP A 260 7.22 12.04 1.99
CA ASP A 260 7.19 12.58 3.35
C ASP A 260 6.53 11.55 4.29
N GLY A 261 6.78 11.66 5.59
CA GLY A 261 6.35 10.70 6.60
C GLY A 261 4.83 10.61 6.72
N SER A 262 4.12 11.74 6.67
CA SER A 262 2.66 11.78 6.78
C SER A 262 2.00 11.10 5.59
N THR A 263 2.46 11.36 4.37
CA THR A 263 1.97 10.69 3.17
C THR A 263 2.34 9.21 3.19
N TYR A 264 3.55 8.84 3.63
CA TYR A 264 3.96 7.44 3.70
C TYR A 264 3.11 6.63 4.69
N ASP A 265 2.81 7.18 5.86
CA ASP A 265 1.94 6.53 6.85
C ASP A 265 0.54 6.25 6.27
N ARG A 266 -0.03 7.21 5.55
CA ARG A 266 -1.31 7.02 4.85
C ARG A 266 -1.23 6.00 3.71
N VAL A 267 -0.09 5.91 3.02
CA VAL A 267 0.17 4.86 2.02
C VAL A 267 0.23 3.49 2.69
N ARG A 268 0.90 3.35 3.84
CA ARG A 268 0.94 2.10 4.62
C ARG A 268 -0.46 1.68 5.06
N ALA A 269 -1.25 2.61 5.59
CA ALA A 269 -2.64 2.34 5.99
C ALA A 269 -3.50 1.88 4.79
N MET A 270 -3.33 2.50 3.61
CA MET A 270 -3.99 2.06 2.38
C MET A 270 -3.51 0.65 1.97
N SER A 271 -2.22 0.36 2.07
CA SER A 271 -1.66 -0.95 1.76
C SER A 271 -2.20 -2.05 2.66
N MET A 272 -2.32 -1.79 3.96
CA MET A 272 -2.95 -2.71 4.91
C MET A 272 -4.41 -2.99 4.53
N GLN A 273 -5.19 -1.96 4.15
CA GLN A 273 -6.55 -2.17 3.64
C GLN A 273 -6.59 -3.00 2.35
N ALA A 274 -5.57 -2.92 1.51
CA ALA A 274 -5.45 -3.76 0.32
C ALA A 274 -5.14 -5.22 0.70
N MET A 275 -4.23 -5.45 1.66
CA MET A 275 -3.93 -6.77 2.22
C MET A 275 -5.19 -7.43 2.79
N ASP A 276 -5.97 -6.69 3.58
CA ASP A 276 -7.18 -7.22 4.20
C ASP A 276 -8.22 -7.64 3.15
N ARG A 277 -8.37 -6.86 2.07
CA ARG A 277 -9.24 -7.23 0.94
C ARG A 277 -8.76 -8.48 0.19
N LEU A 278 -7.45 -8.72 0.10
CA LEU A 278 -6.91 -9.96 -0.46
C LEU A 278 -7.23 -11.14 0.48
N ARG A 279 -7.00 -10.97 1.79
CA ARG A 279 -7.29 -11.99 2.81
C ARG A 279 -8.77 -12.36 2.89
N GLU A 280 -9.67 -11.38 2.79
CA GLU A 280 -11.12 -11.60 2.70
C GLU A 280 -11.51 -12.52 1.52
N ARG A 281 -10.71 -12.50 0.44
CA ARG A 281 -10.86 -13.36 -0.73
C ARG A 281 -10.14 -14.70 -0.61
N LYS A 282 -9.49 -14.96 0.52
CA LYS A 282 -8.58 -16.10 0.73
C LYS A 282 -7.36 -16.11 -0.20
N ALA A 283 -7.05 -14.97 -0.81
CA ALA A 283 -5.78 -14.75 -1.49
C ALA A 283 -4.79 -14.27 -0.42
N ILE A 284 -3.87 -15.13 0.00
CA ILE A 284 -3.01 -14.85 1.16
C ILE A 284 -1.63 -14.39 0.65
N PRO A 285 -1.37 -13.07 0.51
CA PRO A 285 -0.02 -12.57 0.33
C PRO A 285 0.81 -12.84 1.58
N ARG A 286 2.11 -13.13 1.39
CA ARG A 286 3.06 -13.36 2.48
C ARG A 286 3.35 -12.06 3.24
N ASP A 287 3.53 -10.95 2.52
CA ASP A 287 3.97 -9.66 3.06
C ASP A 287 3.57 -8.47 2.14
N MET A 288 4.06 -7.25 2.45
CA MET A 288 3.80 -6.05 1.63
C MET A 288 4.55 -6.03 0.29
N LEU A 289 5.55 -6.89 0.09
CA LEU A 289 6.24 -7.05 -1.19
C LEU A 289 5.39 -7.89 -2.17
N ASP A 290 4.64 -8.88 -1.67
CA ASP A 290 3.58 -9.52 -2.47
C ASP A 290 2.54 -8.50 -2.92
N LEU A 291 2.11 -7.62 -2.00
CA LEU A 291 1.19 -6.53 -2.33
C LEU A 291 1.79 -5.57 -3.37
N ASN A 292 3.06 -5.18 -3.23
CA ASN A 292 3.74 -4.36 -4.23
C ASN A 292 3.68 -5.01 -5.61
N SER A 293 4.03 -6.29 -5.69
CA SER A 293 4.01 -7.09 -6.92
C SER A 293 2.60 -7.22 -7.49
N PHE A 294 1.58 -7.43 -6.66
CA PHE A 294 0.17 -7.45 -7.07
C PHE A 294 -0.25 -6.10 -7.69
N ILE A 295 -0.02 -4.99 -7.00
CA ILE A 295 -0.37 -3.64 -7.47
C ILE A 295 0.37 -3.33 -8.76
N TRP A 296 1.67 -3.62 -8.83
CA TRP A 296 2.48 -3.35 -10.02
C TRP A 296 2.02 -4.18 -11.22
N THR A 297 1.82 -5.48 -11.03
CA THR A 297 1.44 -6.41 -12.11
C THR A 297 0.08 -6.08 -12.70
N THR A 298 -0.86 -5.63 -11.87
CA THR A 298 -2.26 -5.40 -12.25
C THR A 298 -2.57 -3.96 -12.67
N LEU A 299 -1.71 -2.99 -12.33
CA LEU A 299 -1.91 -1.57 -12.69
C LEU A 299 -0.90 -1.02 -13.71
N ARG A 300 0.10 -1.80 -14.12
CA ARG A 300 0.99 -1.43 -15.24
C ARG A 300 0.20 -1.34 -16.57
N PRO A 301 0.65 -0.56 -17.57
CA PRO A 301 -0.07 -0.36 -18.82
C PRO A 301 -0.55 -1.65 -19.50
N LYS A 302 0.32 -2.66 -19.59
CA LYS A 302 0.01 -3.98 -20.19
C LYS A 302 -1.15 -4.71 -19.50
N ALA A 303 -1.39 -4.46 -18.21
CA ALA A 303 -2.50 -5.07 -17.49
C ALA A 303 -3.86 -4.54 -17.95
N ARG A 304 -3.91 -3.32 -18.49
CA ARG A 304 -5.15 -2.74 -19.04
C ARG A 304 -5.58 -3.45 -20.32
N GLU A 305 -4.63 -3.76 -21.20
CA GLU A 305 -4.88 -4.51 -22.44
C GLU A 305 -5.47 -5.90 -22.11
N LEU A 306 -4.88 -6.58 -21.12
CA LEU A 306 -5.39 -7.86 -20.65
C LEU A 306 -6.79 -7.74 -20.04
N LEU A 307 -7.06 -6.71 -19.24
CA LEU A 307 -8.40 -6.48 -18.69
C LEU A 307 -9.46 -6.27 -19.78
N ASP A 308 -9.11 -5.50 -20.81
CA ASP A 308 -10.01 -5.25 -21.94
C ASP A 308 -10.27 -6.52 -22.75
N GLN A 309 -9.30 -7.44 -22.82
CA GLN A 309 -9.49 -8.77 -23.40
C GLN A 309 -10.43 -9.62 -22.53
N LEU A 310 -10.14 -9.75 -21.22
CA LEU A 310 -10.95 -10.55 -20.29
C LEU A 310 -12.42 -10.10 -20.24
N ARG A 311 -12.69 -8.80 -20.43
CA ARG A 311 -14.04 -8.24 -20.51
C ARG A 311 -14.80 -8.54 -21.81
N ARG A 312 -14.11 -8.91 -22.89
CA ARG A 312 -14.74 -9.32 -24.15
C ARG A 312 -15.09 -10.81 -24.16
N GLU A 313 -14.37 -11.60 -23.37
CA GLU A 313 -14.48 -13.07 -23.33
C GLU A 313 -15.53 -13.58 -22.32
N GLY A 314 -15.98 -12.74 -21.37
CA GLY A 314 -16.99 -13.08 -20.35
C GLY A 314 -18.23 -12.21 -20.42
#